data_AF-A0A929HCK6-F1
#
_entry.id   AF-A0A929HCK6-F1
#
_cell.length_a   1.000
_cell.length_b   1.000
_cell.length_c   1.000
_cell.angle_alpha   90.00
_cell.angle_beta   90.00
_cell.angle_gamma   90.00
#
_symmetry.space_group_name_H-M   'P 1'
#
loop_
_entity.id
_entity.type
_entity.pdbx_description
1 polymer ?
#
loop_
_entity_poly.entity_id
_entity_poly.type
_entity_poly.pdbx_seq_one_letter_code
_entity_poly.pdbx_strand_id
1 'polypeptide(L)'
;MRKYISIFFAALLLSGLPACFYSDSNTYYVEPVPGDPPLVSVTCNLDTLYNPPVNDSLEVSYQVVVEGGEFYYIYADLAHTSVYESDSSSGSFWINSMLADSSGIDTLYLEFYYSSNSNSLADKVSYEALTDTLKYAIDFNLGADL
;
A
#
# COMPACT_ATOMS: atom_id res chain seq x y z
N MET A 1 39.82 -2.70 -41.93
CA MET A 1 39.74 -3.73 -40.87
C MET A 1 38.29 -4.23 -40.79
N ARG A 2 37.99 -5.39 -41.38
CA ARG A 2 36.66 -6.01 -41.33
C ARG A 2 36.54 -6.81 -40.03
N LYS A 3 35.60 -6.45 -39.17
CA LYS A 3 35.29 -7.17 -37.93
C LYS A 3 34.54 -8.46 -38.29
N TYR A 4 35.24 -9.60 -38.26
CA TYR A 4 34.60 -10.91 -38.33
C TYR A 4 34.06 -11.22 -36.94
N ILE A 5 32.79 -10.90 -36.70
CA ILE A 5 32.07 -11.44 -35.56
C ILE A 5 31.97 -12.95 -35.81
N SER A 6 32.68 -13.70 -34.98
CA SER A 6 32.84 -15.15 -35.13
C SER A 6 31.46 -15.82 -35.04
N ILE A 7 31.08 -16.51 -36.12
CA ILE A 7 29.80 -17.23 -36.29
C ILE A 7 29.50 -18.15 -35.09
N PHE A 8 30.54 -18.63 -34.41
CA PHE A 8 30.44 -19.44 -33.21
C PHE A 8 29.77 -18.72 -32.04
N PHE A 9 30.08 -17.43 -31.83
CA PHE A 9 29.46 -16.63 -30.76
C PHE A 9 27.99 -16.32 -31.08
N ALA A 10 27.68 -16.08 -32.35
CA ALA A 10 26.30 -15.88 -32.79
C ALA A 10 25.47 -17.16 -32.62
N ALA A 11 26.02 -18.33 -32.98
CA ALA A 11 25.35 -19.61 -32.80
C ALA A 11 25.13 -19.96 -31.31
N LEU A 12 26.10 -19.66 -30.45
CA LEU A 12 25.98 -19.86 -29.00
C LEU A 12 24.87 -18.96 -28.40
N LEU A 13 24.83 -17.68 -28.79
CA LEU A 13 23.78 -16.74 -28.37
C LEU A 13 22.38 -17.17 -28.87
N LEU A 14 22.27 -17.66 -30.11
CA LEU A 14 20.99 -18.16 -30.63
C LEU A 14 20.52 -19.44 -29.91
N SER A 15 21.44 -20.29 -29.47
CA SER A 15 21.10 -21.53 -28.75
C SER A 15 20.58 -21.30 -27.33
N GLY A 16 20.80 -20.11 -26.75
CA GLY A 16 20.26 -19.70 -25.45
C GLY A 16 18.88 -19.07 -25.51
N LEU A 17 18.39 -18.67 -26.69
CA LEU A 17 17.07 -18.04 -26.86
C LEU A 17 15.89 -18.89 -26.34
N PRO A 18 15.86 -20.23 -26.50
CA PRO A 18 14.73 -21.04 -26.02
C PRO A 18 14.58 -21.03 -24.49
N ALA A 19 15.68 -20.80 -23.75
CA ALA A 19 15.64 -20.70 -22.29
C ALA A 19 14.96 -19.42 -21.80
N CYS A 20 14.89 -18.37 -22.64
CA CYS A 20 14.17 -17.13 -22.34
C CYS A 20 12.66 -17.21 -22.65
N PHE A 21 12.19 -18.29 -23.29
CA PHE A 21 10.78 -18.50 -23.63
C PHE A 21 10.08 -19.55 -22.76
N TYR A 22 10.67 -19.95 -21.61
CA TYR A 22 9.89 -20.66 -20.59
C TYR A 22 8.91 -19.67 -19.94
N SER A 23 7.77 -19.49 -20.60
CA SER A 23 6.57 -18.92 -20.00
C SER A 23 5.69 -20.09 -19.62
N ASP A 24 5.64 -20.40 -18.32
CA ASP A 24 4.65 -21.34 -17.81
C ASP A 24 3.28 -20.69 -18.00
N SER A 25 2.57 -21.08 -19.06
CA SER A 25 1.22 -20.60 -19.36
C SER A 25 0.15 -21.38 -18.61
N ASN A 26 0.54 -22.26 -17.69
CA ASN A 26 -0.41 -23.03 -16.91
C ASN A 26 -1.04 -22.13 -15.86
N THR A 27 -2.37 -22.04 -15.89
CA THR A 27 -3.15 -21.46 -14.81
C THR A 27 -2.95 -22.32 -13.56
N TYR A 28 -2.22 -21.79 -12.58
CA TYR A 28 -2.09 -22.42 -11.27
C TYR A 28 -3.40 -22.24 -10.52
N TYR A 29 -4.23 -23.28 -10.52
CA TYR A 29 -5.40 -23.36 -9.65
C TYR A 29 -4.94 -23.76 -8.27
N VAL A 30 -5.07 -22.85 -7.31
CA VAL A 30 -4.81 -23.13 -5.90
C VAL A 30 -6.14 -23.13 -5.17
N GLU A 31 -6.33 -24.11 -4.30
CA GLU A 31 -7.53 -24.16 -3.47
C GLU A 31 -7.51 -22.99 -2.47
N PRO A 32 -8.60 -22.24 -2.32
CA PRO A 32 -8.72 -21.20 -1.29
C PRO A 32 -8.54 -21.81 0.09
N VAL A 33 -7.80 -21.14 0.96
CA VAL A 33 -7.67 -21.56 2.37
C VAL A 33 -8.94 -21.16 3.12
N PRO A 34 -9.45 -21.96 4.07
CA PRO A 34 -10.54 -21.52 4.94
C PRO A 34 -10.17 -20.20 5.64
N GLY A 35 -10.99 -19.15 5.45
CA GLY A 35 -10.70 -17.80 5.96
C GLY A 35 -10.11 -16.83 4.93
N ASP A 36 -10.20 -17.17 3.63
CA ASP A 36 -9.86 -16.29 2.50
C ASP A 36 -11.12 -15.56 1.94
N PRO A 37 -11.08 -14.22 1.76
CA PRO A 37 -10.04 -13.31 2.22
C PRO A 37 -10.07 -13.12 3.75
N PRO A 38 -8.94 -12.73 4.38
CA PRO A 38 -8.92 -12.42 5.81
C PRO A 38 -10.00 -11.43 6.20
N LEU A 39 -10.55 -11.60 7.41
CA LEU A 39 -11.46 -10.60 7.96
C LEU A 39 -10.63 -9.45 8.52
N VAL A 40 -10.89 -8.23 8.04
CA VAL A 40 -10.20 -7.02 8.48
C VAL A 40 -11.18 -6.12 9.20
N SER A 41 -10.72 -5.58 10.33
CA SER A 41 -11.40 -4.53 11.08
C SER A 41 -10.39 -3.43 11.40
N VAL A 42 -10.70 -2.21 10.97
CA VAL A 42 -9.89 -1.04 11.25
C VAL A 42 -10.72 -0.05 12.06
N THR A 43 -10.14 0.48 13.12
CA THR A 43 -10.73 1.56 13.91
C THR A 43 -9.77 2.74 13.96
N CYS A 44 -10.34 3.94 13.91
CA CYS A 44 -9.62 5.20 14.02
C CYS A 44 -10.35 6.15 14.98
N ASN A 45 -9.60 6.95 15.73
CA ASN A 45 -10.20 8.00 16.58
C ASN A 45 -11.01 9.03 15.77
N LEU A 46 -10.78 9.13 14.46
CA LEU A 46 -11.52 10.02 13.55
C LEU A 46 -12.88 9.47 13.10
N ASP A 47 -13.19 8.19 13.31
CA ASP A 47 -14.45 7.56 12.85
C ASP A 47 -15.72 8.21 13.41
N THR A 48 -15.59 8.89 14.55
CA THR A 48 -16.69 9.55 15.25
C THR A 48 -16.71 11.07 15.07
N LEU A 49 -15.71 11.62 14.36
CA LEU A 49 -15.54 13.05 14.17
C LEU A 49 -15.96 13.46 12.76
N TYR A 50 -16.68 14.57 12.67
CA TYR A 50 -17.04 15.18 11.39
C TYR A 50 -16.18 16.42 11.18
N ASN A 51 -15.28 16.38 10.21
CA ASN A 51 -14.35 17.45 9.85
C ASN A 51 -13.63 18.06 11.07
N PRO A 52 -12.80 17.29 11.79
CA PRO A 52 -12.11 17.80 12.97
C PRO A 52 -11.21 18.99 12.61
N PRO A 53 -11.26 20.09 13.38
CA PRO A 53 -10.43 21.26 13.14
C PRO A 53 -8.99 21.03 13.64
N VAL A 54 -8.00 21.46 12.85
CA VAL A 54 -6.56 21.37 13.17
C VAL A 54 -6.00 22.78 13.34
N ASN A 55 -6.08 23.33 14.55
CA ASN A 55 -5.55 24.67 14.84
C ASN A 55 -4.02 24.68 15.04
N ASP A 56 -3.47 23.61 15.62
CA ASP A 56 -2.03 23.43 15.84
C ASP A 56 -1.62 22.04 15.34
N SER A 57 -2.13 21.01 16.02
CA SER A 57 -1.95 19.62 15.62
C SER A 57 -3.16 18.76 15.97
N LEU A 58 -3.32 17.65 15.25
CA LEU A 58 -4.33 16.62 15.48
C LEU A 58 -3.63 15.26 15.56
N GLU A 59 -3.85 14.55 16.66
CA GLU A 59 -3.41 13.16 16.79
C GLU A 59 -4.38 12.26 16.05
N VAL A 60 -3.84 11.41 15.18
CA VAL A 60 -4.55 10.35 14.49
C VAL A 60 -4.06 9.03 15.07
N SER A 61 -4.99 8.24 15.59
CA SER A 61 -4.70 6.95 16.21
C SER A 61 -5.49 5.86 15.51
N TYR A 62 -4.85 4.74 15.21
CA TYR A 62 -5.46 3.62 14.50
C TYR A 62 -5.19 2.30 15.21
N GLN A 63 -6.08 1.34 14.98
CA GLN A 63 -5.90 -0.05 15.33
C GLN A 63 -6.47 -0.92 14.20
N VAL A 64 -5.70 -1.94 13.83
CA VAL A 64 -6.04 -2.91 12.80
C VAL A 64 -6.07 -4.30 13.42
N VAL A 65 -7.11 -5.05 13.10
CA VAL A 65 -7.23 -6.47 13.42
C VAL A 65 -7.42 -7.23 12.10
N VAL A 66 -6.49 -8.14 11.81
CA VAL A 66 -6.56 -9.07 10.67
C VAL A 66 -6.76 -10.48 11.23
N GLU A 67 -7.95 -11.04 11.06
CA GLU A 67 -8.26 -12.41 11.48
C GLU A 67 -8.00 -13.39 10.32
N GLY A 68 -7.21 -14.43 10.60
CA GLY A 68 -6.87 -15.43 9.60
C GLY A 68 -5.79 -14.99 8.61
N GLY A 69 -5.15 -13.84 8.83
CA GLY A 69 -4.10 -13.30 7.95
C GLY A 69 -3.03 -12.52 8.71
N GLU A 70 -2.19 -11.80 7.97
CA GLU A 70 -1.12 -10.96 8.49
C GLU A 70 -1.29 -9.52 8.06
N PHE A 71 -1.05 -8.58 8.98
CA PHE A 71 -0.90 -7.17 8.64
C PHE A 71 0.51 -6.92 8.15
N TYR A 72 0.66 -6.17 7.05
CA TYR A 72 1.96 -5.85 6.48
C TYR A 72 2.35 -4.41 6.76
N TYR A 73 1.47 -3.46 6.44
CA TYR A 73 1.88 -2.06 6.39
C TYR A 73 0.71 -1.09 6.41
N ILE A 74 0.93 0.13 6.91
CA ILE A 74 0.03 1.28 6.76
C ILE A 74 0.79 2.45 6.14
N TYR A 75 0.14 3.10 5.17
CA TYR A 75 0.52 4.43 4.70
C TYR A 75 -0.57 5.44 5.05
N ALA A 76 -0.16 6.62 5.48
CA ALA A 76 -1.05 7.77 5.62
C ALA A 76 -0.59 8.90 4.71
N ASP A 77 -1.50 9.33 3.84
CA ASP A 77 -1.28 10.45 2.93
C ASP A 77 -2.31 11.54 3.23
N LEU A 78 -1.83 12.78 3.32
CA LEU A 78 -2.69 13.95 3.36
C LEU A 78 -2.63 14.64 2.00
N ALA A 79 -3.77 14.65 1.30
CA ALA A 79 -3.89 15.03 -0.12
C ALA A 79 -2.94 14.21 -1.03
N HIS A 80 -1.70 14.67 -1.20
CA HIS A 80 -0.65 14.03 -2.02
C HIS A 80 0.72 13.94 -1.31
N THR A 81 0.76 14.19 -0.01
CA THR A 81 1.99 14.14 0.79
C THR A 81 1.89 12.99 1.78
N SER A 82 2.88 12.11 1.77
CA SER A 82 2.99 11.07 2.79
C SER A 82 3.38 11.67 4.13
N VAL A 83 2.57 11.41 5.14
CA VAL A 83 2.71 11.99 6.49
C VAL A 83 3.06 10.94 7.53
N TYR A 84 2.76 9.67 7.27
CA TYR A 84 3.07 8.58 8.18
C TYR A 84 3.15 7.24 7.46
N GLU A 85 4.02 6.38 7.96
CA GLU A 85 4.23 5.02 7.47
C GLU A 85 4.59 4.12 8.66
N SER A 86 4.08 2.88 8.70
CA SER A 86 4.33 1.94 9.81
C SER A 86 4.01 0.50 9.43
N ASP A 87 4.71 -0.45 10.05
CA ASP A 87 4.44 -1.90 9.98
C ASP A 87 3.73 -2.42 11.25
N SER A 88 3.38 -1.54 12.19
CA SER A 88 2.61 -1.87 13.39
C SER A 88 1.11 -1.87 13.13
N SER A 89 0.39 -2.86 13.67
CA SER A 89 -1.07 -2.95 13.60
C SER A 89 -1.80 -1.98 14.54
N SER A 90 -1.06 -1.23 15.36
CA SER A 90 -1.62 -0.09 16.12
C SER A 90 -0.57 0.99 16.30
N GLY A 91 -1.01 2.24 16.31
CA GLY A 91 -0.11 3.39 16.43
C GLY A 91 -0.85 4.72 16.44
N SER A 92 -0.08 5.79 16.64
CA SER A 92 -0.56 7.15 16.45
C SER A 92 0.49 8.04 15.81
N PHE A 93 0.03 9.09 15.15
CA PHE A 93 0.85 10.12 14.53
C PHE A 93 0.15 11.47 14.56
N TRP A 94 0.89 12.53 14.31
CA TRP A 94 0.38 13.90 14.38
C TRP A 94 0.37 14.52 12.98
N ILE A 95 -0.75 15.15 12.63
CA ILE A 95 -0.83 16.08 11.50
C ILE A 95 -0.92 17.50 12.04
N ASN A 96 -0.37 18.47 11.30
CA ASN A 96 -0.32 19.87 11.71
C ASN A 96 -0.77 20.80 10.58
N SER A 97 -1.06 22.05 10.91
CA SER A 97 -1.57 23.05 9.96
C SER A 97 -0.59 23.43 8.84
N MET A 98 0.70 23.12 8.96
CA MET A 98 1.68 23.38 7.89
C MET A 98 1.53 22.41 6.70
N LEU A 99 0.79 21.32 6.88
CA LEU A 99 0.52 20.33 5.83
C LEU A 99 -0.73 20.68 5.00
N ALA A 100 -1.46 21.73 5.38
CA ALA A 100 -2.68 22.15 4.70
C ALA A 100 -2.39 22.70 3.29
N ASP A 101 -3.23 22.33 2.32
CA ASP A 101 -3.33 23.06 1.06
C ASP A 101 -4.06 24.40 1.27
N SER A 102 -3.90 25.29 0.30
CA SER A 102 -4.53 26.60 0.16
C SER A 102 -6.06 26.63 0.34
N SER A 103 -6.74 25.50 0.21
CA SER A 103 -8.19 25.36 0.46
C SER A 103 -8.56 25.36 1.95
N GLY A 104 -7.62 25.00 2.82
CA GLY A 104 -7.84 24.79 4.26
C GLY A 104 -8.61 23.53 4.62
N ILE A 105 -9.05 22.72 3.64
CA ILE A 105 -9.71 21.43 3.86
C ILE A 105 -9.05 20.40 2.94
N ASP A 106 -8.50 19.34 3.54
CA ASP A 106 -7.88 18.23 2.82
C ASP A 106 -8.43 16.87 3.26
N THR A 107 -8.11 15.83 2.49
CA THR A 107 -8.45 14.44 2.81
C THR A 107 -7.22 13.70 3.33
N LEU A 108 -7.35 13.11 4.51
CA LEU A 108 -6.43 12.12 5.04
C LEU A 108 -6.85 10.74 4.54
N TYR A 109 -5.96 10.07 3.82
CA TYR A 109 -6.07 8.69 3.38
C TYR A 109 -5.24 7.82 4.31
N LEU A 110 -5.83 6.76 4.85
CA LEU A 110 -5.12 5.70 5.57
C LEU A 110 -5.27 4.42 4.75
N GLU A 111 -4.18 3.90 4.20
CA GLU A 111 -4.14 2.69 3.41
C GLU A 111 -3.49 1.56 4.21
N PHE A 112 -4.20 0.46 4.39
CA PHE A 112 -3.79 -0.68 5.18
C PHE A 112 -3.57 -1.88 4.28
N TYR A 113 -2.36 -2.42 4.29
CA TYR A 113 -1.93 -3.54 3.47
C TYR A 113 -1.86 -4.81 4.32
N TYR A 114 -2.46 -5.88 3.85
CA TYR A 114 -2.55 -7.15 4.56
C TYR A 114 -2.54 -8.34 3.60
N SER A 115 -2.31 -9.53 4.15
CA SER A 115 -2.22 -10.77 3.39
C SER A 115 -3.46 -11.04 2.54
N SER A 116 -3.25 -11.52 1.32
CA SER A 116 -4.34 -12.00 0.46
C SER A 116 -4.83 -13.39 0.84
N ASN A 117 -3.96 -14.29 1.30
CA ASN A 117 -4.23 -15.72 1.47
C ASN A 117 -4.73 -16.43 0.20
N SER A 118 -4.53 -15.82 -0.96
CA SER A 118 -4.95 -16.35 -2.27
C SER A 118 -4.18 -17.61 -2.66
N ASN A 119 -3.10 -17.92 -1.91
CA ASN A 119 -2.32 -19.14 -2.05
C ASN A 119 -1.55 -19.20 -3.39
N SER A 120 -1.53 -18.08 -4.12
CA SER A 120 -0.82 -17.85 -5.37
C SER A 120 0.69 -17.96 -5.18
N LEU A 121 1.46 -18.00 -6.27
CA LEU A 121 2.92 -17.89 -6.16
C LEU A 121 3.32 -16.56 -5.51
N ALA A 122 2.65 -15.46 -5.85
CA ALA A 122 2.94 -14.12 -5.32
C ALA A 122 2.62 -14.03 -3.82
N ASP A 123 1.51 -14.61 -3.37
CA ASP A 123 1.16 -14.75 -1.95
C ASP A 123 2.22 -15.57 -1.20
N LYS A 124 2.64 -16.72 -1.75
CA LYS A 124 3.67 -17.59 -1.15
C LYS A 124 5.07 -16.98 -1.07
N VAL A 125 5.37 -16.01 -1.93
CA VAL A 125 6.63 -15.24 -1.87
C VAL A 125 6.45 -13.84 -1.29
N SER A 126 5.29 -13.55 -0.65
CA SER A 126 4.98 -12.30 0.04
C SER A 126 5.08 -11.04 -0.85
N TYR A 127 4.68 -11.16 -2.12
CA TYR A 127 4.59 -10.06 -3.09
C TYR A 127 3.14 -9.67 -3.43
N GLU A 128 2.17 -10.30 -2.80
CA GLU A 128 0.74 -10.01 -2.94
C GLU A 128 0.19 -9.43 -1.65
N ALA A 129 -0.62 -8.38 -1.75
CA ALA A 129 -1.31 -7.77 -0.62
C ALA A 129 -2.69 -7.27 -1.07
N LEU A 130 -3.65 -7.35 -0.16
CA LEU A 130 -4.91 -6.62 -0.26
C LEU A 130 -4.78 -5.27 0.44
N THR A 131 -5.67 -4.35 0.09
CA THR A 131 -5.65 -2.98 0.63
C THR A 131 -7.04 -2.54 1.04
N ASP A 132 -7.16 -2.01 2.26
CA ASP A 132 -8.33 -1.26 2.73
C ASP A 132 -7.96 0.21 2.93
N THR A 133 -8.87 1.12 2.57
CA THR A 133 -8.62 2.56 2.65
C THR A 133 -9.67 3.28 3.47
N LEU A 134 -9.25 3.98 4.52
CA LEU A 134 -10.07 4.94 5.26
C LEU A 134 -9.80 6.36 4.77
N LYS A 135 -10.84 7.21 4.77
CA LYS A 135 -10.77 8.57 4.24
C LYS A 135 -11.47 9.52 5.20
N TYR A 136 -10.75 10.54 5.66
CA TYR A 136 -11.27 11.56 6.56
C TYR A 136 -11.05 12.95 5.98
N ALA A 137 -12.10 13.76 5.94
CA ALA A 137 -11.95 15.17 5.66
C ALA A 137 -11.44 15.87 6.92
N ILE A 138 -10.37 16.66 6.77
CA ILE A 138 -9.69 17.39 7.85
C ILE A 138 -9.80 18.88 7.54
N ASP A 139 -10.23 19.68 8.51
CA ASP A 139 -10.33 21.13 8.38
C ASP A 139 -9.12 21.76 9.10
N PHE A 140 -8.19 22.34 8.35
CA PHE A 140 -7.00 22.99 8.92
C PHE A 140 -7.27 24.39 9.45
N ASN A 141 -8.52 24.86 9.36
CA ASN A 141 -8.96 26.15 9.89
C ASN A 141 -7.94 27.26 9.60
N LEU A 142 -7.51 27.33 8.33
CA LEU A 142 -6.67 28.41 7.84
C LEU A 142 -7.46 29.70 8.04
N GLY A 143 -7.23 30.36 9.18
CA GLY A 143 -7.89 31.60 9.52
C GLY A 143 -7.83 32.55 8.34
N ALA A 144 -8.89 33.32 8.15
CA ALA A 144 -9.00 34.38 7.14
C ALA A 144 -8.04 35.56 7.41
N ASP A 145 -6.76 35.27 7.64
CA ASP A 145 -5.68 36.23 7.79
C ASP A 145 -4.91 36.33 6.47
N LEU A 146 -5.59 36.87 5.45
CA LEU A 146 -4.98 37.59 4.33
C LEU A 146 -5.59 38.99 4.23
#